data_AF-S8DRB7-F1
#
_entry.id   AF-S8DRB7-F1
#
_cell.length_a   1.000
_cell.length_b   1.000
_cell.length_c   1.000
_cell.angle_alpha   90.00
_cell.angle_beta   90.00
_cell.angle_gamma   90.00
#
_symmetry.space_group_name_H-M   'P 1'
#
loop_
_entity.id
_entity.type
_entity.pdbx_description
1 polymer ?
#
loop_
_entity_poly.entity_id
_entity_poly.type
_entity_poly.pdbx_seq_one_letter_code
_entity_poly.pdbx_strand_id
1 'polypeptide(L)'
;CWFAFPCGVPLHSTSPESIRQHLAQFHTADVDMQGGRTRTRCQWWTRHGWCEREVYCKMLPKHVAGVHLKDTECVCTRCGQKVSRPDALKRHLAWSCP
;
A
#
# COMPACT_ATOMS: atom_id res chain seq x y z
N CYS A 1 0.68 9.21 2.44
CA CYS A 1 -0.41 9.04 1.46
C CYS A 1 -0.33 10.20 0.47
N TRP A 2 -1.19 10.20 -0.53
CA TRP A 2 -1.20 11.19 -1.60
C TRP A 2 -1.15 12.63 -1.05
N PHE A 3 -0.30 13.48 -1.66
CA PHE A 3 -0.02 14.87 -1.26
C PHE A 3 0.63 15.08 0.11
N ALA A 4 1.95 14.88 0.20
CA ALA A 4 2.87 15.41 1.22
C ALA A 4 2.55 15.13 2.71
N PHE A 5 1.41 14.52 3.01
CA PHE A 5 0.89 14.18 4.33
C PHE A 5 0.28 12.78 4.30
N PRO A 6 0.30 12.01 5.41
CA PRO A 6 -0.68 10.94 5.56
C PRO A 6 -2.06 11.58 5.38
N CYS A 7 -2.96 10.97 4.59
CA CYS A 7 -4.32 11.49 4.37
C CYS A 7 -5.18 11.39 5.64
N GLY A 8 -4.54 11.33 6.82
CA GLY A 8 -5.11 11.05 8.12
C GLY A 8 -5.57 9.60 8.29
N VAL A 9 -5.89 8.91 7.19
CA VAL A 9 -6.49 7.58 7.23
C VAL A 9 -5.41 6.51 7.26
N PRO A 10 -5.29 5.74 8.36
CA PRO A 10 -4.35 4.63 8.43
C PRO A 10 -4.77 3.55 7.43
N LEU A 11 -3.82 3.08 6.63
CA LEU A 11 -4.01 1.87 5.83
C LEU A 11 -3.92 0.68 6.80
N HIS A 12 -5.06 0.03 7.06
CA HIS A 12 -5.12 -1.15 7.93
C HIS A 12 -4.32 -2.35 7.40
N SER A 13 -4.06 -2.40 6.08
CA SER A 13 -3.31 -3.47 5.45
C SER A 13 -2.60 -3.01 4.18
N THR A 14 -1.38 -3.53 3.96
CA THR A 14 -0.59 -3.32 2.74
C THR A 14 -1.04 -4.20 1.56
N SER A 15 -2.14 -4.92 1.73
CA SER A 15 -2.75 -5.74 0.68
C SER A 15 -3.30 -4.89 -0.46
N PRO A 16 -3.14 -5.31 -1.72
CA PRO A 16 -3.64 -4.57 -2.89
C PRO A 16 -5.15 -4.36 -2.88
N GLU A 17 -5.90 -5.24 -2.20
CA GLU A 17 -7.35 -5.08 -2.02
C GLU A 17 -7.71 -3.96 -1.05
N SER A 18 -7.02 -3.90 0.10
CA SER A 18 -7.21 -2.83 1.08
C SER A 18 -6.84 -1.46 0.51
N ILE A 19 -5.74 -1.38 -0.25
CA ILE A 19 -5.35 -0.16 -0.96
C ILE A 19 -6.38 0.22 -2.02
N ARG A 20 -6.92 -0.76 -2.76
CA ARG A 20 -8.00 -0.49 -3.73
C ARG A 20 -9.22 0.08 -3.02
N GLN A 21 -9.65 -0.53 -1.92
CA GLN A 21 -10.79 -0.05 -1.13
C GLN A 21 -10.53 1.33 -0.57
N HIS A 22 -9.32 1.62 -0.10
CA HIS A 22 -8.95 2.95 0.38
C HIS A 22 -9.03 3.99 -0.74
N LEU A 23 -8.42 3.71 -1.89
CA LEU A 23 -8.47 4.60 -3.05
C LEU A 23 -9.91 4.79 -3.56
N ALA A 24 -10.70 3.72 -3.59
CA ALA A 24 -12.10 3.76 -4.01
C ALA A 24 -13.06 4.38 -2.97
N GLN A 25 -12.62 4.63 -1.73
CA GLN A 25 -13.44 5.28 -0.70
C GLN A 25 -13.05 6.74 -0.49
N PHE A 26 -11.75 7.04 -0.54
CA PHE A 26 -11.22 8.36 -0.18
C PHE A 26 -10.65 9.13 -1.38
N HIS A 27 -10.44 8.47 -2.53
CA HIS A 27 -9.79 9.05 -3.72
C HIS A 27 -10.56 8.73 -5.03
N THR A 28 -11.89 8.66 -4.96
CA THR A 28 -12.75 8.38 -6.13
C THR A 28 -12.73 9.47 -7.18
N ALA A 29 -12.52 10.72 -6.78
CA ALA A 29 -12.42 11.87 -7.68
C ALA A 29 -11.15 11.86 -8.54
N ASP A 30 -10.14 11.10 -8.10
CA ASP A 30 -8.78 11.20 -8.56
C ASP A 30 -8.29 9.96 -9.30
N VAL A 31 -8.85 8.81 -8.92
CA VAL A 31 -8.58 7.54 -9.57
C VAL A 31 -9.91 6.99 -10.06
N ASP A 32 -10.13 7.10 -11.36
CA ASP A 32 -11.22 6.39 -12.04
C ASP A 32 -10.95 4.87 -11.95
N MET A 33 -11.48 4.26 -10.90
CA MET A 33 -11.46 2.82 -10.68
C MET A 33 -12.54 2.09 -11.50
N GLN A 34 -13.49 2.84 -12.07
CA GLN A 34 -14.61 2.31 -12.84
C GLN A 34 -14.20 2.02 -14.29
N GLY A 35 -13.37 2.89 -14.88
CA GLY A 35 -12.85 2.75 -16.24
C GLY A 35 -11.55 1.94 -16.30
N GLY A 36 -11.63 0.68 -16.73
CA GLY A 36 -10.47 -0.21 -16.87
C GLY A 36 -9.41 0.22 -17.91
N ARG A 37 -9.59 1.35 -18.60
CA ARG A 37 -8.71 1.88 -19.65
C ARG A 37 -7.98 3.18 -19.27
N THR A 38 -8.27 3.77 -18.13
CA THR A 38 -7.66 5.02 -17.69
C THR A 38 -6.27 4.78 -17.09
N ARG A 39 -5.28 5.55 -17.53
CA ARG A 39 -3.92 5.58 -16.94
C ARG A 39 -3.83 6.77 -16.00
N THR A 40 -3.13 6.58 -14.89
CA THR A 40 -2.88 7.63 -13.90
C THR A 40 -1.41 7.60 -13.49
N ARG A 41 -0.91 8.73 -12.99
CA ARG A 41 0.44 8.84 -12.46
C ARG A 41 0.42 8.52 -10.97
N CYS A 42 1.25 7.57 -10.54
CA CYS A 42 1.43 7.29 -9.13
C CYS A 42 2.09 8.51 -8.48
N GLN A 43 1.40 9.21 -7.59
CA GLN A 43 1.99 10.32 -6.82
C GLN A 43 2.28 9.91 -5.37
N TRP A 44 2.65 8.64 -5.19
CA TRP A 44 3.06 8.16 -3.88
C TRP A 44 4.35 8.86 -3.46
N TRP A 45 4.35 9.45 -2.26
CA TRP A 45 5.51 10.12 -1.70
C TRP A 45 6.45 9.10 -1.05
N THR A 46 7.72 9.14 -1.43
CA THR A 46 8.80 8.29 -0.91
C THR A 46 9.92 9.16 -0.36
N ARG A 47 10.92 8.56 0.30
CA ARG A 47 12.13 9.28 0.75
C ARG A 47 12.89 9.98 -0.38
N HIS A 48 12.73 9.51 -1.62
CA HIS A 48 13.39 10.06 -2.81
C HIS A 48 12.47 11.02 -3.60
N GLY A 49 11.30 11.37 -3.05
CA GLY A 49 10.31 12.22 -3.71
C GLY A 49 9.13 11.42 -4.27
N TRP A 50 8.49 11.98 -5.29
CA TRP A 50 7.26 11.48 -5.89
C TRP A 50 7.60 10.30 -6.81
N CYS A 51 6.77 9.24 -6.82
CA CYS A 51 7.03 8.11 -7.71
C CYS A 51 6.87 8.49 -9.20
N GLU A 52 5.88 9.30 -9.52
CA GLU A 52 5.49 9.81 -10.86
C GLU A 52 5.27 8.75 -11.95
N ARG A 53 5.28 7.47 -11.58
CA ARG A 53 5.18 6.38 -12.55
C ARG A 53 3.77 6.25 -13.11
N GLU A 54 3.66 6.24 -14.43
CA GLU A 54 2.38 5.96 -15.10
C GLU A 54 2.00 4.49 -14.95
N VAL A 55 0.80 4.28 -14.38
CA VAL A 55 0.22 2.95 -14.17
C VAL A 55 -1.26 3.01 -14.50
N TYR A 56 -1.82 1.89 -14.96
CA TYR A 56 -3.27 1.79 -15.12
C TYR A 56 -3.96 1.96 -13.77
N CYS A 57 -5.09 2.67 -13.71
CA CYS A 57 -5.85 2.87 -12.46
C CYS A 57 -6.12 1.53 -11.76
N LYS A 58 -6.51 0.49 -12.53
CA LYS A 58 -6.74 -0.88 -12.01
C LYS A 58 -5.49 -1.55 -11.39
N MET A 59 -4.29 -1.13 -11.81
CA MET A 59 -3.00 -1.66 -11.38
C MET A 59 -2.33 -0.80 -10.30
N LEU A 60 -2.78 0.44 -10.11
CA LEU A 60 -2.26 1.36 -9.09
C LEU A 60 -2.23 0.73 -7.67
N PRO A 61 -3.27 0.00 -7.19
CA PRO A 61 -3.22 -0.64 -5.88
C PRO A 61 -2.09 -1.69 -5.77
N LYS A 62 -1.88 -2.47 -6.85
CA LYS A 62 -0.80 -3.47 -6.90
C LYS A 62 0.57 -2.79 -6.98
N HIS A 63 0.67 -1.70 -7.73
CA HIS A 63 1.89 -0.92 -7.82
C HIS A 63 2.27 -0.33 -6.46
N VAL A 64 1.34 0.32 -5.77
CA VAL A 64 1.56 0.87 -4.42
C VAL A 64 1.93 -0.23 -3.43
N ALA A 65 1.16 -1.33 -3.38
CA ALA A 65 1.46 -2.48 -2.53
C ALA A 65 2.89 -3.00 -2.76
N GLY A 66 3.29 -3.13 -4.04
CA GLY A 66 4.53 -3.78 -4.45
C GLY A 66 5.77 -2.89 -4.41
N VAL A 67 5.62 -1.59 -4.67
CA VAL A 67 6.75 -0.67 -4.84
C VAL A 67 6.94 0.22 -3.61
N HIS A 68 5.85 0.58 -2.94
CA HIS A 68 5.92 1.55 -1.84
C HIS A 68 5.62 0.93 -0.48
N LEU A 69 4.71 -0.03 -0.43
CA LEU A 69 4.30 -0.66 0.83
C LEU A 69 4.95 -2.03 1.09
N LYS A 70 5.67 -2.60 0.11
CA LYS A 70 6.50 -3.79 0.32
C LYS A 70 7.64 -3.56 1.32
N ASP A 71 7.98 -2.30 1.57
CA ASP A 71 9.04 -1.86 2.47
C ASP A 71 8.53 -1.58 3.89
N THR A 72 7.23 -1.31 4.06
CA THR A 72 6.67 -0.91 5.35
C THR A 72 6.07 -2.10 6.10
N GLU A 73 6.97 -2.74 6.84
CA GLU A 73 6.74 -3.34 8.16
C GLU A 73 5.77 -4.52 8.21
N CYS A 74 6.29 -5.75 8.09
CA CYS A 74 5.55 -6.94 8.49
C CYS A 74 5.55 -7.01 10.02
N VAL A 75 4.72 -6.17 10.66
CA VAL A 75 4.61 -6.13 12.12
C VAL A 75 3.72 -7.28 12.59
N CYS A 76 4.23 -8.05 13.54
CA CYS A 76 3.43 -9.06 14.21
C CYS A 76 2.36 -8.41 15.09
N THR A 77 1.10 -8.75 14.89
CA THR A 77 -0.02 -8.23 15.68
C THR A 77 -0.07 -8.78 17.11
N ARG A 78 0.63 -9.89 17.39
CA ARG A 78 0.68 -10.52 18.72
C ARG A 78 1.76 -9.91 19.62
N CYS A 79 2.95 -9.68 19.09
CA CYS A 79 4.10 -9.21 19.88
C CYS A 79 4.61 -7.82 19.45
N GLY A 80 4.04 -7.22 18.40
CA GLY A 80 4.49 -5.94 17.86
C GLY A 80 5.83 -5.98 17.13
N GLN A 81 6.43 -7.16 16.94
CA GLN A 81 7.76 -7.26 16.34
C GLN A 81 7.73 -6.96 14.84
N LYS A 82 8.58 -6.03 14.39
CA LYS A 82 8.76 -5.70 12.98
C LYS A 82 9.57 -6.80 12.30
N VAL A 83 9.01 -7.39 11.26
CA VAL A 83 9.64 -8.41 10.43
C VAL A 83 9.83 -7.83 9.02
N SER A 84 10.99 -8.08 8.42
CA SER A 84 11.34 -7.48 7.12
C SER A 84 10.62 -8.11 5.92
N ARG A 85 9.96 -9.27 6.11
CA ARG A 85 9.34 -10.03 5.01
C ARG A 85 8.04 -10.72 5.44
N PRO A 86 7.05 -10.84 4.54
CA PRO A 86 5.78 -11.50 4.84
C PRO A 86 5.94 -13.01 5.09
N ASP A 87 6.86 -13.69 4.39
CA ASP A 87 7.17 -15.11 4.65
C ASP A 87 7.81 -15.31 6.03
N ALA A 88 8.66 -14.37 6.43
CA ALA A 88 9.27 -14.38 7.74
C ALA A 88 8.23 -14.09 8.82
N LEU A 89 7.24 -13.23 8.56
CA LEU A 89 6.11 -13.00 9.46
C LEU A 89 5.25 -14.26 9.63
N LYS A 90 4.97 -15.01 8.57
CA LYS A 90 4.26 -16.30 8.66
C LYS A 90 5.00 -17.30 9.54
N ARG A 91 6.32 -17.45 9.35
CA ARG A 91 7.15 -18.32 10.20
C ARG A 91 7.21 -17.82 11.64
N HIS A 92 7.32 -16.52 11.83
CA HIS A 92 7.30 -15.89 13.14
C HIS A 92 5.98 -16.20 13.87
N LEU A 93 4.83 -15.98 13.24
CA LEU A 93 3.52 -16.30 13.82
C LEU A 93 3.35 -17.79 14.16
N ALA A 94 3.95 -18.68 13.37
CA ALA A 94 3.79 -20.12 13.54
C ALA A 94 4.66 -20.70 14.67
N TRP A 95 5.90 -20.23 14.84
CA TRP A 95 6.87 -20.88 15.73
C TRP A 95 7.72 -19.93 16.58
N SER A 96 7.85 -18.67 16.21
CA SER A 96 8.85 -17.76 16.82
C SER A 96 8.23 -16.52 17.48
N CYS A 97 6.91 -16.43 17.53
CA CYS A 97 6.20 -15.39 18.24
C CYS A 97 6.06 -15.83 19.71
N PRO A 98 6.57 -15.04 20.66
CA PRO A 98 6.39 -15.31 22.09
C PRO A 98 4.93 -15.23 22.52
#